data_AF-L1Q496-F1
#
_entry.id   AF-L1Q496-F1
#
_cell.length_a   1.000
_cell.length_b   1.000
_cell.length_c   1.000
_cell.angle_alpha   90.00
_cell.angle_beta   90.00
_cell.angle_gamma   90.00
#
_symmetry.space_group_name_H-M   'P 1'
#
loop_
_entity.id
_entity.type
_entity.pdbx_description
1 polymer ?
#
loop_
_entity_poly.entity_id
_entity_poly.type
_entity_poly.pdbx_seq_one_letter_code
_entity_poly.pdbx_strand_id
1 'polypeptide(L)'
;MVVDSGTEALDESEVPQEVRFLLVTPATYRVIKKSKDIAMETDIGHDMKIKGIIAEYDGMSVLKVTSNRVPTDCGFLIGHPMATVLPVKLAEYKIHEDPPGISGDLIDGRVYYEIMMCYLWAKNEYENSNIRELTPEEKEKVNKKLVDELEIE
;
A
#
# COMPACT_ATOMS: atom_id res chain seq x y z
N MET A 1 -4.15 1.15 23.19
CA MET A 1 -3.86 2.05 22.05
C MET A 1 -4.53 1.46 20.81
N VAL A 2 -4.99 2.24 19.81
CA VAL A 2 -5.76 1.68 18.66
C VAL A 2 -4.96 0.64 17.85
N VAL A 3 -3.63 0.68 17.97
CA VAL A 3 -2.71 -0.29 17.35
C VAL A 3 -2.82 -1.68 17.99
N ASP A 4 -3.01 -1.77 19.31
CA ASP A 4 -3.06 -3.03 20.06
C ASP A 4 -4.34 -3.82 19.69
N SER A 5 -5.46 -3.12 19.52
CA SER A 5 -6.70 -3.75 19.02
C SER A 5 -6.56 -4.23 17.58
N GLY A 6 -5.67 -3.61 16.81
CA GLY A 6 -5.35 -4.04 15.45
C GLY A 6 -4.48 -5.30 15.40
N THR A 7 -3.53 -5.45 16.33
CA THR A 7 -2.73 -6.68 16.45
C THR A 7 -3.57 -7.84 16.97
N GLU A 8 -4.46 -7.61 17.95
CA GLU A 8 -5.43 -8.61 18.41
C GLU A 8 -6.29 -9.16 17.26
N ALA A 9 -6.85 -8.29 16.42
CA ALA A 9 -7.67 -8.72 15.27
C ALA A 9 -6.88 -9.55 14.23
N LEU A 10 -5.58 -9.27 14.07
CA LEU A 10 -4.70 -10.03 13.18
C LEU A 10 -4.31 -11.38 13.78
N ASP A 11 -4.13 -11.44 15.10
CA ASP A 11 -3.83 -12.68 15.82
C ASP A 11 -5.05 -13.62 15.83
N GLU A 12 -6.26 -13.09 16.02
CA GLU A 12 -7.51 -13.85 15.86
C GLU A 12 -7.69 -14.39 14.43
N SER A 13 -7.13 -13.70 13.43
CA SER A 13 -7.17 -14.09 12.02
C SER A 13 -6.05 -15.04 11.60
N GLU A 14 -5.27 -15.57 12.55
CA GLU A 14 -4.14 -16.49 12.34
C GLU A 14 -3.06 -15.95 11.37
N VAL A 15 -2.93 -14.62 11.27
CA VAL A 15 -1.90 -14.01 10.42
C VAL A 15 -0.53 -14.22 11.08
N PRO A 16 0.53 -14.61 10.33
CA PRO A 16 1.87 -14.73 10.90
C PRO A 16 2.34 -13.46 11.63
N GLN A 17 2.97 -13.65 12.78
CA GLN A 17 3.52 -12.55 13.60
C GLN A 17 4.90 -12.10 13.14
N GLU A 18 5.64 -12.99 12.46
CA GLU A 18 6.98 -12.67 11.96
C GLU A 18 6.91 -11.59 10.87
N VAL A 19 7.88 -10.68 10.84
CA VAL A 19 8.04 -9.66 9.77
C VAL A 19 6.82 -8.75 9.56
N ARG A 20 5.95 -8.59 10.57
CA ARG A 20 4.93 -7.53 10.56
C ARG A 20 5.60 -6.16 10.58
N PHE A 21 5.03 -5.22 9.83
CA PHE A 21 5.49 -3.83 9.80
C PHE A 21 4.34 -2.88 10.09
N LEU A 22 4.68 -1.80 10.80
CA LEU A 22 3.76 -0.72 11.13
C LEU A 22 4.15 0.51 10.29
N LEU A 23 3.36 0.80 9.27
CA LEU A 23 3.52 1.99 8.45
C LEU A 23 2.77 3.16 9.11
N VAL A 24 3.50 4.24 9.38
CA VAL A 24 2.99 5.40 10.11
C VAL A 24 3.23 6.69 9.36
N THR A 25 2.25 7.60 9.45
CA THR A 25 2.42 8.98 8.99
C THR A 25 3.22 9.79 10.01
N PRO A 26 3.80 10.94 9.63
CA PRO A 26 4.60 11.76 10.55
C PRO A 26 3.78 12.35 11.70
N ALA A 27 2.46 12.52 11.49
CA ALA A 27 1.53 12.96 12.51
C ALA A 27 1.35 11.87 13.59
N THR A 28 1.02 10.65 13.17
CA THR A 28 0.87 9.49 14.06
C THR A 28 2.18 9.15 14.78
N TYR A 29 3.32 9.20 14.08
CA TYR A 29 4.64 8.99 14.67
C TYR A 29 4.94 9.96 15.83
N ARG A 30 4.43 11.20 15.76
CA ARG A 30 4.56 12.19 16.84
C ARG A 30 3.69 11.85 18.03
N VAL A 31 2.50 11.28 17.81
CA VAL A 31 1.61 10.81 18.87
C VAL A 31 2.24 9.63 19.61
N ILE A 32 2.79 8.67 18.86
CA ILE A 32 3.50 7.49 19.40
C ILE A 32 4.70 7.93 20.26
N LYS A 33 5.44 8.97 19.87
CA LYS A 33 6.53 9.51 20.71
C LYS A 33 6.07 10.11 22.04
N LYS A 34 4.81 10.57 22.12
CA LYS A 34 4.27 11.23 23.30
C LYS A 34 3.63 10.26 24.28
N SER A 35 3.24 9.07 23.85
CA SER A 35 2.70 8.03 24.72
C SER A 35 3.76 7.50 25.66
N LYS A 36 3.43 7.42 26.95
CA LYS A 36 4.34 6.97 28.02
C LYS A 36 4.54 5.46 28.03
N ASP A 37 3.60 4.70 27.46
CA ASP A 37 3.58 3.23 27.52
C ASP A 37 4.64 2.55 26.64
N ILE A 38 5.28 3.31 25.74
CA ILE A 38 6.25 2.78 24.76
C ILE A 38 7.69 2.85 25.29
N ALA A 39 7.94 3.68 26.29
CA ALA A 39 9.28 3.85 26.84
C ALA A 39 9.56 2.78 27.90
N MET A 40 10.09 1.64 27.49
CA MET A 40 10.77 0.74 28.43
C MET A 40 12.03 1.43 28.95
N GLU A 41 12.22 1.45 30.27
CA GLU A 41 13.41 2.01 30.94
C GLU A 41 14.61 1.05 30.82
N THR A 42 15.04 0.81 29.58
CA THR A 42 16.26 0.06 29.29
C THR A 42 17.29 1.00 28.66
N ASP A 43 18.58 0.74 28.88
CA ASP A 43 19.67 1.59 28.36
C ASP A 43 19.61 1.75 26.83
N ILE A 44 19.18 0.69 26.11
CA ILE A 44 18.95 0.72 24.66
C ILE A 44 17.78 1.65 24.30
N GLY A 45 16.69 1.61 25.06
CA GLY A 45 15.53 2.49 24.89
C GLY A 45 15.89 3.96 25.12
N HIS A 46 16.82 4.24 26.04
CA HIS A 46 17.29 5.59 26.33
C HIS A 46 18.05 6.21 25.14
N ASP A 47 18.96 5.45 24.51
CA ASP A 47 19.70 5.89 23.33
C ASP A 47 18.80 6.14 22.12
N MET A 48 17.80 5.27 21.91
CA MET A 48 16.81 5.45 20.85
C MET A 48 15.92 6.66 21.11
N LYS A 49 15.59 6.93 22.37
CA LYS A 49 14.84 8.11 22.81
C LYS A 49 15.62 9.40 22.58
N ILE A 50 16.93 9.43 22.87
CA ILE A 50 17.82 10.56 22.57
C ILE A 50 17.83 10.84 21.06
N LYS A 51 17.95 9.78 20.25
CA LYS A 51 17.89 9.88 18.78
C LYS A 51 16.49 10.24 18.28
N GLY A 52 15.46 10.14 19.12
CA GLY A 52 14.06 10.35 18.76
C GLY A 52 13.59 9.34 17.71
N ILE A 53 14.08 8.11 17.74
CA ILE A 53 13.72 7.05 16.82
C ILE A 53 12.95 5.97 17.58
N ILE A 54 11.86 5.49 16.99
CA ILE A 54 11.14 4.31 17.44
C ILE A 54 11.45 3.24 16.41
N ALA A 55 12.26 2.25 16.80
CA ALA A 55 12.69 1.18 15.90
C ALA A 55 11.59 0.13 15.76
N GLU A 56 11.03 -0.31 16.90
CA GLU A 56 10.03 -1.37 16.97
C GLU A 56 8.90 -0.99 17.93
N TYR A 57 7.70 -1.46 17.62
CA TYR A 57 6.51 -1.36 18.47
C TYR A 57 5.82 -2.72 18.44
N ASP A 58 5.65 -3.35 19.60
CA ASP A 58 4.99 -4.67 19.72
C ASP A 58 5.58 -5.75 18.78
N GLY A 59 6.92 -5.78 18.67
CA GLY A 59 7.64 -6.69 17.76
C GLY A 59 7.56 -6.33 16.27
N MET A 60 6.85 -5.27 15.89
CA MET A 60 6.72 -4.80 14.52
C MET A 60 7.72 -3.68 14.21
N SER A 61 8.31 -3.72 13.02
CA SER A 61 9.20 -2.64 12.55
C SER A 61 8.40 -1.39 12.16
N VAL A 62 8.80 -0.22 12.68
CA VAL A 62 8.08 1.04 12.43
C VAL A 62 8.63 1.76 11.20
N LEU A 63 7.81 1.89 10.16
CA LEU A 63 8.15 2.53 8.89
C LEU A 63 7.49 3.90 8.79
N LYS A 64 8.30 4.96 8.87
CA LYS A 64 7.83 6.33 8.68
C LYS A 64 7.70 6.66 7.20
N VAL A 65 6.47 6.93 6.76
CA VAL A 65 6.17 7.36 5.39
C VAL A 65 5.64 8.80 5.37
N THR A 66 5.97 9.55 4.33
CA THR A 66 5.47 10.93 4.17
C THR A 66 3.98 10.92 3.82
N SER A 67 3.22 11.89 4.36
CA SER A 67 1.78 12.01 4.12
C SER A 67 1.40 12.11 2.64
N ASN A 68 2.30 12.63 1.78
CA ASN A 68 2.05 12.77 0.35
C ASN A 68 2.00 11.43 -0.41
N ARG A 69 2.52 10.35 0.18
CA ARG A 69 2.58 9.01 -0.45
C ARG A 69 1.45 8.09 0.00
N VAL A 70 0.64 8.52 0.97
CA VAL A 70 -0.48 7.73 1.52
C VAL A 70 -1.80 8.43 1.18
N PRO A 71 -2.92 7.69 1.12
CA PRO A 71 -4.24 8.28 0.92
C PRO A 71 -4.56 9.33 1.99
N THR A 72 -5.43 10.28 1.64
CA THR A 72 -6.01 11.23 2.60
C THR A 72 -6.66 10.45 3.75
N ASP A 73 -6.37 10.86 4.99
CA ASP A 73 -6.84 10.23 6.24
C ASP A 73 -6.26 8.85 6.60
N CYS A 74 -5.12 8.47 6.02
CA CYS A 74 -4.38 7.29 6.50
C CYS A 74 -3.70 7.58 7.85
N GLY A 75 -4.17 6.93 8.92
CA GLY A 75 -3.60 7.05 10.27
C GLY A 75 -2.35 6.18 10.45
N PHE A 76 -2.52 4.88 10.31
CA PHE A 76 -1.47 3.86 10.36
C PHE A 76 -1.94 2.62 9.58
N LEU A 77 -1.01 1.79 9.13
CA LEU A 77 -1.27 0.53 8.46
C LEU A 77 -0.40 -0.55 9.09
N ILE A 78 -1.01 -1.64 9.53
CA ILE A 78 -0.30 -2.86 9.92
C ILE A 78 -0.34 -3.79 8.71
N GLY A 79 0.82 -4.23 8.26
CA GLY A 79 0.96 -5.08 7.09
C GLY A 79 1.90 -6.24 7.34
N HIS A 80 1.71 -7.31 6.57
CA HIS A 80 2.64 -8.43 6.48
C HIS A 80 3.11 -8.55 5.02
N PRO A 81 4.41 -8.76 4.72
CA PRO A 81 4.92 -8.81 3.35
C PRO A 81 4.25 -9.84 2.45
N MET A 82 3.74 -10.95 3.02
CA MET A 82 2.97 -11.94 2.24
C MET A 82 1.61 -11.43 1.76
N ALA A 83 1.11 -10.29 2.25
CA ALA A 83 -0.19 -9.75 1.85
C ALA A 83 -0.15 -9.21 0.40
N THR A 84 0.99 -8.67 -0.02
CA THR A 84 1.17 -8.05 -1.34
C THR A 84 2.31 -8.72 -2.08
N VAL A 85 2.01 -9.37 -3.20
CA VAL A 85 3.05 -9.82 -4.14
C VAL A 85 3.07 -8.80 -5.28
N LEU A 86 4.27 -8.35 -5.65
CA LEU A 86 4.50 -7.49 -6.80
C LEU A 86 5.11 -8.32 -7.93
N PRO A 87 4.32 -9.07 -8.72
CA PRO A 87 4.83 -9.70 -9.93
C PRO A 87 5.23 -8.62 -10.94
N VAL A 88 6.47 -8.65 -11.38
CA VAL A 88 6.93 -7.89 -12.55
C VAL A 88 6.48 -8.68 -13.78
N LYS A 89 5.53 -8.14 -14.54
CA LYS A 89 5.13 -8.71 -15.85
C LYS A 89 6.14 -8.27 -16.93
N LEU A 90 6.19 -9.06 -18.01
CA LEU A 90 7.09 -8.95 -19.17
C LEU A 90 7.60 -7.52 -19.41
N ALA A 91 8.89 -7.30 -19.14
CA ALA A 91 9.54 -6.05 -19.45
C ALA A 91 10.16 -6.12 -20.85
N GLU A 92 9.77 -5.22 -21.75
CA GLU A 92 10.36 -5.12 -23.08
C GLU A 92 11.39 -4.00 -23.07
N TYR A 93 12.64 -4.32 -23.44
CA TYR A 93 13.72 -3.36 -23.59
C TYR A 93 14.23 -3.41 -25.01
N LYS A 94 14.32 -2.26 -25.66
CA LYS A 94 14.88 -2.10 -26.98
C LYS A 94 16.03 -1.12 -26.93
N ILE A 95 17.18 -1.55 -27.43
CA ILE A 95 18.38 -0.72 -27.53
C ILE A 95 18.47 -0.23 -28.97
N HIS A 96 18.64 1.07 -29.13
CA HIS A 96 18.86 1.77 -30.38
C HIS A 96 20.29 2.29 -30.39
N GLU A 97 21.16 1.67 -31.19
CA GLU A 97 22.54 2.12 -31.40
C GLU A 97 22.54 3.30 -32.41
N ASP A 98 23.31 4.35 -32.10
CA ASP A 98 23.45 5.58 -32.91
C ASP A 98 22.13 6.22 -33.43
N PRO A 99 21.16 6.52 -32.55
CA PRO A 99 19.92 7.21 -32.93
C PRO A 99 20.19 8.64 -33.42
N PRO A 100 19.43 9.13 -34.41
CA PRO A 100 19.64 10.48 -34.95
C PRO A 100 19.35 11.54 -33.87
N GLY A 101 20.31 12.41 -33.60
CA GLY A 101 20.17 13.56 -32.68
C GLY A 101 20.77 13.36 -31.29
N ILE A 102 21.37 12.21 -31.00
CA ILE A 102 22.06 11.92 -29.75
C ILE A 102 23.34 11.13 -30.06
N SER A 103 24.40 11.33 -29.29
CA SER A 103 25.62 10.50 -29.38
C SER A 103 25.57 9.43 -28.28
N GLY A 104 25.50 8.16 -28.67
CA GLY A 104 25.39 7.00 -27.78
C GLY A 104 24.07 6.24 -27.92
N ASP A 105 23.89 5.16 -27.16
CA ASP A 105 22.75 4.26 -27.30
C ASP A 105 21.50 4.78 -26.56
N LEU A 106 20.34 4.72 -27.21
CA LEU A 106 19.04 4.99 -26.60
C LEU A 106 18.39 3.68 -26.16
N ILE A 107 17.97 3.59 -24.91
CA ILE A 107 17.30 2.41 -24.34
C ILE A 107 15.84 2.75 -24.08
N ASP A 108 14.94 2.13 -24.85
CA ASP A 108 13.49 2.19 -24.63
C ASP A 108 13.05 1.00 -23.80
N GLY A 109 12.53 1.25 -22.60
CA GLY A 109 12.04 0.22 -21.69
C GLY A 109 10.55 0.38 -21.36
N ARG A 110 9.80 -0.72 -21.40
CA ARG A 110 8.44 -0.82 -20.82
C ARG A 110 8.46 -1.83 -19.69
N VAL A 111 8.05 -1.40 -18.51
CA VAL A 111 7.92 -2.27 -17.33
C VAL A 111 6.47 -2.24 -16.87
N TYR A 112 5.82 -3.41 -16.87
CA TYR A 112 4.47 -3.54 -16.35
C TYR A 112 4.53 -4.01 -14.89
N TYR A 113 3.96 -3.21 -14.00
CA TYR A 113 3.78 -3.57 -12.60
C TYR A 113 2.34 -4.02 -12.40
N GLU A 114 2.16 -5.19 -11.81
CA GLU A 114 0.87 -5.65 -11.31
C GLU A 114 1.02 -5.85 -9.80
N ILE A 115 0.01 -5.40 -9.03
CA ILE A 115 -0.02 -5.58 -7.58
C ILE A 115 -1.11 -6.62 -7.31
N MET A 116 -0.71 -7.74 -6.71
CA MET A 116 -1.62 -8.82 -6.35
C MET A 116 -1.77 -8.87 -4.82
N MET A 117 -3.01 -8.83 -4.33
CA MET A 117 -3.34 -9.05 -2.92
C MET A 117 -3.60 -10.54 -2.67
N CYS A 118 -2.73 -11.22 -1.90
CA CYS A 118 -2.80 -12.68 -1.71
C CYS A 118 -4.03 -13.15 -0.91
N TYR A 119 -4.62 -12.30 -0.07
CA TYR A 119 -5.78 -12.68 0.74
C TYR A 119 -7.03 -12.99 -0.10
N LEU A 120 -7.25 -12.29 -1.22
CA LEU A 120 -8.36 -12.53 -2.13
C LEU A 120 -8.21 -13.87 -2.89
N TRP A 121 -6.96 -14.29 -3.13
CA TRP A 121 -6.65 -15.57 -3.77
C TRP A 121 -7.09 -16.76 -2.91
N ALA A 122 -6.81 -16.71 -1.60
CA ALA A 122 -7.22 -17.76 -0.66
C ALA A 122 -8.75 -17.86 -0.51
N LYS A 123 -9.48 -16.75 -0.69
CA LYS A 123 -10.95 -16.70 -0.61
C LYS A 123 -11.67 -17.00 -1.93
N ASN A 124 -10.96 -17.20 -3.04
CA ASN A 124 -11.55 -17.33 -4.38
C ASN A 124 -12.47 -16.16 -4.79
N GLU A 125 -12.40 -15.03 -4.09
CA GLU A 125 -13.18 -13.82 -4.36
C GLU A 125 -12.41 -12.92 -5.32
N TYR A 126 -12.27 -13.38 -6.58
CA TYR A 126 -11.76 -12.54 -7.66
C TYR A 126 -12.90 -11.73 -8.24
N GLU A 127 -13.28 -10.65 -7.58
CA GLU A 127 -13.74 -9.51 -8.36
C GLU A 127 -12.52 -8.90 -9.03
N ASN A 128 -12.12 -9.49 -10.15
CA ASN A 128 -11.57 -8.67 -11.22
C ASN A 128 -12.64 -7.61 -11.44
N SER A 129 -12.35 -6.36 -11.08
CA SER A 129 -13.09 -5.24 -11.64
C SER A 129 -13.00 -5.43 -13.15
N ASN A 130 -14.05 -6.01 -13.72
CA ASN A 130 -14.21 -6.24 -15.14
C ASN A 130 -14.33 -4.84 -15.74
N ILE A 131 -13.19 -4.17 -15.94
CA ILE A 131 -13.07 -3.12 -16.94
C ILE A 131 -13.09 -3.86 -18.27
N ARG A 132 -14.30 -4.28 -18.65
CA ARG A 132 -14.65 -4.64 -20.00
C ARG A 132 -15.23 -3.38 -20.62
N GLU A 133 -14.74 -2.99 -21.79
CA GLU A 133 -15.43 -1.96 -22.56
C GLU A 133 -16.86 -2.43 -22.82
N LEU A 134 -17.84 -1.67 -22.31
CA LEU A 134 -19.25 -1.92 -22.59
C LEU A 134 -19.46 -1.96 -24.10
N THR A 135 -20.20 -2.96 -24.56
CA THR A 135 -20.61 -3.01 -25.98
C THR A 135 -21.44 -1.77 -26.31
N PRO A 136 -21.52 -1.35 -27.60
CA PRO A 136 -22.26 -0.15 -27.98
C PRO A 136 -23.70 -0.15 -27.47
N GLU A 137 -24.34 -1.31 -27.45
CA GLU A 137 -25.71 -1.53 -26.97
C GLU A 137 -25.86 -1.33 -25.45
N GLU A 138 -24.85 -1.75 -24.67
CA GLU A 138 -24.84 -1.59 -23.22
C GLU A 138 -24.61 -0.12 -22.82
N LYS A 139 -23.79 0.62 -23.58
CA LYS A 139 -23.57 2.07 -23.39
C LYS A 139 -24.84 2.87 -23.66
N GLU A 140 -25.62 2.50 -24.67
CA GLU A 140 -26.86 3.20 -25.02
C GLU A 140 -27.95 3.01 -23.95
N LYS A 141 -28.05 1.81 -23.35
CA LYS A 141 -28.95 1.56 -22.21
C LYS A 141 -28.58 2.35 -20.96
N VAL A 142 -27.29 2.45 -20.66
CA VAL A 142 -26.79 3.24 -19.51
C VAL A 142 -27.07 4.73 -19.73
N ASN A 143 -26.84 5.23 -20.94
CA ASN A 143 -27.12 6.63 -21.27
C ASN A 143 -28.62 6.95 -21.16
N LYS A 144 -29.51 6.04 -21.59
CA LYS A 144 -30.96 6.23 -21.44
C LYS A 144 -31.38 6.30 -19.97
N LYS A 145 -30.84 5.41 -19.14
CA LYS A 145 -31.13 5.39 -17.70
C LYS A 145 -30.65 6.67 -16.98
N LEU A 146 -29.50 7.22 -17.40
CA LEU A 146 -28.99 8.50 -16.88
C LEU A 146 -29.84 9.70 -17.30
N VAL A 147 -30.42 9.67 -18.51
CA VAL A 147 -31.37 10.70 -18.96
C VAL A 147 -32.67 10.61 -18.18
N ASP A 148 -33.20 9.40 -17.97
CA ASP A 148 -34.43 9.20 -17.18
C ASP A 148 -34.25 9.63 -15.71
N GLU A 149 -33.05 9.46 -15.12
CA GLU A 149 -32.74 9.94 -13.76
C GLU A 149 -32.54 11.47 -13.69
N LEU A 150 -32.17 12.13 -14.80
CA LEU A 150 -32.05 13.59 -14.90
C LEU A 150 -33.39 14.28 -15.22
N GLU A 151 -34.34 13.57 -15.82
CA GLU A 151 -35.69 14.05 -16.14
C GLU A 151 -36.69 13.89 -14.99
N ILE A 152 -36.23 13.47 -13.80
CA ILE A 152 -37.02 13.58 -12.56
C ILE A 152 -36.70 14.94 -11.93
N GLU A 153 -37.50 15.94 -12.28
CA GLU A 153 -37.72 17.16 -11.49
C GLU A 153 -38.26 16.85 -10.08
#